data_AF-A0A7X2T0F6-F1
#
_entry.id   AF-A0A7X2T0F6-F1
#
_cell.length_a   1.000
_cell.length_b   1.000
_cell.length_c   1.000
_cell.angle_alpha   90.00
_cell.angle_beta   90.00
_cell.angle_gamma   90.00
#
_symmetry.space_group_name_H-M   'P 1'
#
loop_
_entity.id
_entity.type
_entity.pdbx_description
1 polymer ?
#
loop_
_entity_poly.entity_id
_entity_poly.type
_entity_poly.pdbx_seq_one_letter_code
_entity_poly.pdbx_strand_id
1 'polypeptide(L)'
;MRLPEHIAVIPDGNRRWALSKNMAKDEGYDYGINPGLKVFKLCEKEKIKEVTFYGFTVDNTKRPSYQKEAFTKRKLFGTGGVKVNFLINYGWEWDLYALKSADCNHKHIQPYIHSHDISRIDLVIRWGGRRRLSGLLPVQTVYSDFFVLDNYWPDFKDEDFYKALEWYNNQDVTLGG
;
A
#
# COMPACT_ATOMS: atom_id res chain seq x y z
N MET A 1 -7.37 -21.31 -8.11
CA MET A 1 -7.61 -20.12 -7.29
C MET A 1 -6.97 -18.94 -8.00
N ARG A 2 -7.76 -17.91 -8.34
CA ARG A 2 -7.26 -16.63 -8.84
C ARG A 2 -6.58 -15.92 -7.67
N LEU A 3 -5.31 -15.56 -7.85
CA LEU A 3 -4.54 -14.79 -6.87
C LEU A 3 -4.17 -13.43 -7.49
N PRO A 4 -4.11 -12.35 -6.69
CA PRO A 4 -3.61 -11.08 -7.17
C PRO A 4 -2.11 -11.20 -7.46
N GLU A 5 -1.62 -10.57 -8.53
CA GLU A 5 -0.18 -10.46 -8.76
C GLU A 5 0.43 -9.38 -7.89
N HIS A 6 -0.34 -8.31 -7.60
CA HIS A 6 0.09 -7.19 -6.79
C HIS A 6 -0.95 -6.80 -5.73
N ILE A 7 -0.52 -6.85 -4.46
CA ILE A 7 -1.31 -6.41 -3.30
C ILE A 7 -0.80 -5.07 -2.76
N ALA A 8 -1.70 -4.13 -2.51
CA ALA A 8 -1.39 -2.94 -1.73
C ALA A 8 -2.00 -3.01 -0.32
N VAL A 9 -1.21 -2.65 0.69
CA VAL A 9 -1.58 -2.68 2.10
C VAL A 9 -1.74 -1.26 2.61
N ILE A 10 -2.91 -0.97 3.20
CA ILE A 10 -3.17 0.24 3.98
C ILE A 10 -3.25 -0.14 5.47
N PRO A 11 -2.14 -0.03 6.22
CA PRO A 11 -1.99 -0.37 7.63
C PRO A 11 -2.53 0.75 8.52
N ASP A 12 -3.85 0.95 8.50
CA ASP A 12 -4.51 1.99 9.26
C ASP A 12 -4.98 1.47 10.64
N GLY A 13 -5.12 2.38 11.59
CA GLY A 13 -5.56 2.08 12.95
C GLY A 13 -4.49 2.21 14.03
N ASN A 14 -3.19 2.31 13.70
CA ASN A 14 -2.09 2.33 14.70
C ASN A 14 -2.34 3.27 15.89
N ARG A 15 -2.61 4.56 15.63
CA ARG A 15 -2.88 5.55 16.70
C ARG A 15 -4.16 5.27 17.48
N ARG A 16 -5.20 4.76 16.81
CA ARG A 16 -6.49 4.45 17.45
C ARG A 16 -6.37 3.22 18.33
N TRP A 17 -5.61 2.23 17.87
CA TRP A 17 -5.26 1.04 18.62
C TRP A 17 -4.48 1.39 19.89
N ALA A 18 -3.43 2.21 19.80
CA ALA A 18 -2.63 2.60 20.97
C ALA A 18 -3.48 3.30 22.04
N LEU A 19 -4.34 4.24 21.64
CA LEU A 19 -5.28 4.90 22.55
C LEU A 19 -6.25 3.90 23.21
N SER A 20 -6.73 2.90 22.47
CA SER A 20 -7.60 1.85 23.03
C SER A 20 -6.90 0.95 24.06
N LYS A 21 -5.56 0.97 24.09
CA LYS A 21 -4.71 0.26 25.05
C LYS A 21 -4.15 1.17 26.16
N ASN A 22 -4.62 2.42 26.26
CA ASN A 22 -4.10 3.45 27.17
C ASN A 22 -2.62 3.80 26.95
N MET A 23 -2.14 3.69 25.71
CA MET A 23 -0.78 4.03 25.30
C MET A 23 -0.75 5.38 24.56
N ALA A 24 0.43 6.00 24.47
CA ALA A 24 0.62 7.17 23.63
C ALA A 24 0.44 6.81 22.14
N LYS A 25 -0.01 7.79 21.35
CA LYS A 25 -0.42 7.56 19.94
C LYS A 25 0.71 7.01 19.07
N ASP A 26 1.93 7.44 19.33
CA ASP A 26 3.14 7.10 18.61
C ASP A 26 3.62 5.67 18.89
N GLU A 27 3.38 5.15 20.10
CA GLU A 27 3.74 3.77 20.45
C GLU A 27 3.03 2.74 19.56
N GLY A 28 1.83 3.05 19.04
CA GLY A 28 1.11 2.15 18.13
C GLY A 28 1.84 1.83 16.84
N TYR A 29 2.80 2.65 16.40
CA TYR A 29 3.57 2.39 15.18
C TYR A 29 4.58 1.26 15.36
N ASP A 30 5.10 1.06 16.57
CA ASP A 30 6.07 0.00 16.85
C ASP A 30 5.42 -1.39 16.68
N TYR A 31 4.16 -1.50 17.08
CA TYR A 31 3.33 -2.70 16.88
C TYR A 31 2.91 -2.90 15.42
N GLY A 32 3.10 -1.90 14.56
CA GLY A 32 2.80 -1.98 13.13
C GLY A 32 3.89 -2.65 12.28
N ILE A 33 5.11 -2.81 12.81
CA ILE A 33 6.25 -3.36 12.07
C ILE A 33 6.10 -4.86 11.84
N ASN A 34 5.80 -5.62 12.91
CA ASN A 34 5.65 -7.08 12.84
C ASN A 34 4.55 -7.54 11.87
N PRO A 35 3.34 -6.95 11.87
CA PRO A 35 2.34 -7.19 10.83
C PRO A 35 2.85 -7.02 9.40
N GLY A 36 3.65 -5.97 9.13
CA GLY A 36 4.23 -5.74 7.80
C GLY A 36 5.17 -6.86 7.36
N LEU A 37 6.03 -7.32 8.26
CA LEU A 37 6.92 -8.47 8.03
C LEU A 37 6.14 -9.76 7.80
N LYS A 38 5.04 -9.97 8.53
CA LYS A 38 4.16 -11.13 8.33
C LYS A 38 3.51 -11.10 6.94
N VAL A 39 2.92 -9.97 6.53
CA VAL A 39 2.34 -9.85 5.19
C VAL A 39 3.37 -10.08 4.11
N PHE A 40 4.59 -9.55 4.24
CA PHE A 40 5.67 -9.84 3.30
C PHE A 40 5.93 -11.35 3.15
N LYS A 41 6.08 -12.07 4.28
CA LYS A 41 6.29 -13.53 4.27
C LYS A 41 5.10 -14.29 3.69
N LEU A 42 3.87 -13.83 3.94
CA LEU A 42 2.67 -14.43 3.36
C LEU A 42 2.61 -14.21 1.85
N CYS A 43 2.94 -13.01 1.36
CA CYS A 43 3.07 -12.74 -0.08
C CYS A 43 4.12 -13.66 -0.74
N GLU A 44 5.27 -13.85 -0.09
CA GLU A 44 6.32 -14.76 -0.59
C GLU A 44 5.83 -16.20 -0.64
N LYS A 45 5.19 -16.68 0.43
CA LYS A 45 4.61 -18.03 0.53
C LYS A 45 3.57 -18.29 -0.57
N GLU A 46 2.66 -17.34 -0.78
CA GLU A 46 1.57 -17.44 -1.76
C GLU A 46 2.01 -17.04 -3.19
N LYS A 47 3.31 -16.76 -3.40
CA LYS A 47 3.91 -16.39 -4.70
C LYS A 47 3.29 -15.14 -5.33
N ILE A 48 2.86 -14.18 -4.50
CA ILE A 48 2.45 -12.84 -4.92
C ILE A 48 3.70 -12.12 -5.44
N LYS A 49 3.62 -11.53 -6.63
CA LYS A 49 4.81 -10.98 -7.32
C LYS A 49 5.23 -9.64 -6.74
N GLU A 50 4.28 -8.84 -6.27
CA GLU A 50 4.54 -7.48 -5.79
C GLU A 50 3.67 -7.13 -4.58
N VAL A 51 4.23 -6.40 -3.62
CA VAL A 51 3.50 -5.85 -2.48
C VAL A 51 3.88 -4.40 -2.23
N THR A 52 2.89 -3.54 -2.05
CA THR A 52 3.07 -2.11 -1.76
C THR A 52 2.53 -1.75 -0.39
N PHE A 53 3.38 -1.23 0.49
CA PHE A 53 2.98 -0.75 1.82
C PHE A 53 2.78 0.77 1.81
N TYR A 54 1.56 1.20 2.10
CA TYR A 54 1.21 2.60 2.33
C TYR A 54 1.40 2.95 3.81
N GLY A 55 1.90 4.12 4.20
CA GLY A 55 1.85 4.48 5.63
C GLY A 55 2.91 5.44 6.14
N PHE A 56 3.99 5.62 5.41
CA PHE A 56 5.03 6.59 5.76
C PHE A 56 4.86 7.92 5.01
N THR A 57 3.64 8.33 4.68
CA THR A 57 3.33 9.41 3.72
C THR A 57 3.52 10.82 4.28
N VAL A 58 3.56 11.83 3.40
CA VAL A 58 3.78 13.25 3.78
C VAL A 58 2.76 13.71 4.82
N ASP A 59 1.50 13.33 4.66
CA ASP A 59 0.39 13.65 5.57
C ASP A 59 0.58 13.08 7.00
N ASN A 60 1.43 12.06 7.16
CA ASN A 60 1.78 11.46 8.44
C ASN A 60 3.06 12.06 9.06
N THR A 61 3.72 13.01 8.39
CA THR A 61 5.00 13.56 8.85
C THR A 61 4.90 15.00 9.38
N LYS A 62 4.75 15.11 10.71
CA LYS A 62 5.46 16.14 11.50
C LYS A 62 6.83 15.62 11.94
N ARG A 63 7.55 14.88 11.07
CA ARG A 63 8.86 14.29 11.39
C ARG A 63 10.02 15.22 10.96
N PRO A 64 11.17 15.21 11.67
CA PRO A 64 12.31 16.07 11.37
C PRO A 64 12.84 15.91 9.94
N SER A 65 13.30 17.01 9.34
CA SER A 65 13.71 17.12 7.93
C SER A 65 14.84 16.17 7.52
N TYR A 66 15.77 15.82 8.41
CA TYR A 66 16.92 14.97 8.07
C TYR A 66 16.56 13.52 7.75
N GLN A 67 15.41 13.01 8.24
CA GLN A 67 14.92 11.69 7.83
C GLN A 67 14.29 11.72 6.43
N LYS A 68 13.96 12.89 5.86
CA LYS A 68 13.27 12.98 4.56
C LYS A 68 14.15 12.59 3.37
N GLU A 69 15.46 12.85 3.42
CA GLU A 69 16.40 12.53 2.33
C GLU A 69 16.75 11.04 2.25
N ALA A 70 16.73 10.32 3.37
CA ALA A 70 17.04 8.89 3.40
C ALA A 70 15.95 8.01 2.74
N PHE A 71 14.76 8.55 2.54
CA PHE A 71 13.58 7.81 2.07
C PHE A 71 12.98 8.33 0.75
N THR A 72 13.58 9.35 0.12
CA THR A 72 13.13 9.87 -1.18
C THR A 72 13.80 9.20 -2.37
N LYS A 73 14.96 8.56 -2.16
CA LYS A 73 15.64 7.78 -3.20
C LYS A 73 15.23 6.33 -3.14
N ARG A 74 14.61 5.85 -4.22
CA ARG A 74 14.34 4.43 -4.44
C ARG A 74 15.63 3.62 -4.30
N LYS A 75 15.59 2.55 -3.51
CA LYS A 75 16.68 1.58 -3.39
C LYS A 75 16.17 0.23 -3.88
N LEU A 76 16.81 -0.31 -4.90
CA LEU A 76 16.62 -1.69 -5.34
C LEU A 76 17.64 -2.56 -4.60
N PHE A 77 17.19 -3.64 -3.98
CA PHE A 77 18.04 -4.60 -3.30
C PHE A 77 17.50 -6.02 -3.53
N GLY A 78 18.40 -7.01 -3.60
CA GLY A 78 18.07 -8.40 -3.91
C GLY A 78 18.01 -8.73 -5.41
N THR A 79 18.06 -10.02 -5.72
CA THR A 79 18.02 -10.57 -7.09
C THR A 79 16.98 -11.70 -7.18
N GLY A 80 15.70 -11.34 -7.12
CA GLY A 80 14.57 -12.27 -7.20
C GLY A 80 13.65 -12.27 -5.96
N GLY A 81 12.48 -12.90 -6.08
CA GLY A 81 11.46 -12.96 -5.03
C GLY A 81 10.32 -11.96 -5.23
N VAL A 82 9.67 -11.57 -4.13
CA VAL A 82 8.58 -10.58 -4.12
C VAL A 82 9.16 -9.18 -4.25
N LYS A 83 8.68 -8.38 -5.21
CA LYS A 83 8.99 -6.95 -5.28
C LYS A 83 8.25 -6.21 -4.17
N VAL A 84 8.98 -5.46 -3.34
CA VAL A 84 8.40 -4.72 -2.21
C VAL A 84 8.56 -3.21 -2.44
N ASN A 85 7.45 -2.49 -2.40
CA ASN A 85 7.44 -1.03 -2.45
C ASN A 85 7.02 -0.45 -1.10
N PHE A 86 7.81 0.49 -0.58
CA PHE A 86 7.45 1.27 0.60
C PHE A 86 7.15 2.70 0.18
N LEU A 87 5.91 3.14 0.35
CA LEU A 87 5.51 4.51 0.03
C LEU A 87 5.80 5.43 1.21
N ILE A 88 7.03 5.96 1.20
CA ILE A 88 7.55 6.89 2.20
C ILE A 88 7.57 8.30 1.62
N ASN A 89 6.97 9.24 2.34
CA ASN A 89 6.69 10.61 1.93
C ASN A 89 6.04 10.69 0.56
N TYR A 90 5.26 9.66 0.20
CA TYR A 90 4.50 9.66 -1.04
C TYR A 90 3.30 10.61 -0.92
N GLY A 91 3.03 11.34 -1.99
CA GLY A 91 1.82 12.13 -2.20
C GLY A 91 1.38 12.02 -3.65
N TRP A 92 0.09 11.81 -3.89
CA TRP A 92 -0.43 11.56 -5.23
C TRP A 92 -0.29 12.77 -6.16
N GLU A 93 -0.34 14.00 -5.65
CA GLU A 93 -0.11 15.20 -6.47
C GLU A 93 1.34 15.27 -6.95
N TRP A 94 2.29 14.92 -6.08
CA TRP A 94 3.69 14.80 -6.48
C TRP A 94 3.82 13.74 -7.56
N ASP A 95 3.19 12.59 -7.37
CA ASP A 95 3.26 11.46 -8.32
C ASP A 95 2.78 11.81 -9.72
N LEU A 96 1.73 12.64 -9.81
CA LEU A 96 1.15 13.11 -11.07
C LEU A 96 1.75 14.43 -11.56
N TYR A 97 2.72 15.01 -10.85
CA TYR A 97 3.17 16.38 -11.11
C TYR A 97 3.72 16.58 -12.52
N ALA A 98 4.50 15.61 -13.02
CA ALA A 98 5.11 15.66 -14.35
C ALA A 98 4.09 15.66 -15.50
N LEU A 99 2.83 15.26 -15.25
CA LEU A 99 1.75 15.36 -16.24
C LEU A 99 1.41 16.82 -16.60
N LYS A 100 1.64 17.78 -15.68
CA LYS A 100 1.37 19.20 -15.95
C LYS A 100 2.21 19.77 -17.09
N SER A 101 3.39 19.18 -17.32
CA SER A 101 4.34 19.58 -18.36
C SER A 101 4.46 18.55 -19.49
N ALA A 102 3.65 17.48 -19.46
CA ALA A 102 3.68 16.46 -20.49
C ALA A 102 2.96 16.95 -21.76
N ASP A 103 3.51 16.61 -22.93
CA ASP A 103 2.84 16.86 -24.21
C ASP A 103 1.51 16.08 -24.24
N CYS A 104 0.41 16.79 -24.48
CA CYS A 104 -0.95 16.24 -24.45
C CYS A 104 -1.25 15.25 -25.59
N ASN A 105 -0.32 15.06 -26.53
CA ASN A 105 -0.45 14.09 -27.62
C ASN A 105 -0.16 12.63 -27.22
N HIS A 106 0.38 12.38 -26.03
CA HIS A 106 0.68 11.03 -25.57
C HIS A 106 -0.57 10.29 -25.06
N LYS A 107 -0.87 9.13 -25.66
CA LYS A 107 -2.03 8.29 -25.29
C LYS A 107 -1.93 7.61 -23.92
N HIS A 108 -0.74 7.59 -23.31
CA HIS A 108 -0.48 6.89 -22.06
C HIS A 108 0.17 7.83 -21.05
N ILE A 109 -0.44 7.94 -19.87
CA ILE A 109 0.07 8.75 -18.75
C ILE A 109 1.19 8.05 -17.98
N GLN A 110 1.32 6.72 -18.10
CA GLN A 110 2.23 5.91 -17.31
C GLN A 110 3.69 6.40 -17.34
N PRO A 111 4.29 6.78 -18.48
CA PRO A 111 5.66 7.28 -18.51
C PRO A 111 5.90 8.59 -17.76
N TYR A 112 4.83 9.29 -17.39
CA TYR A 112 4.86 10.64 -16.81
C TYR A 112 4.39 10.69 -15.36
N ILE A 113 4.21 9.53 -14.72
CA ILE A 113 4.00 9.45 -13.27
C ILE A 113 5.29 9.02 -12.57
N HIS A 114 5.58 9.51 -11.37
CA HIS A 114 6.83 9.17 -10.68
C HIS A 114 6.90 7.71 -10.26
N SER A 115 5.75 7.08 -10.03
CA SER A 115 5.58 5.69 -9.64
C SER A 115 5.38 4.75 -10.84
N HIS A 116 5.79 5.14 -12.05
CA HIS A 116 5.56 4.39 -13.29
C HIS A 116 6.11 2.95 -13.27
N ASP A 117 7.06 2.68 -12.40
CA ASP A 117 7.70 1.39 -12.20
C ASP A 117 6.92 0.47 -11.26
N ILE A 118 5.97 0.99 -10.49
CA ILE A 118 5.06 0.23 -9.65
C ILE A 118 3.96 -0.34 -10.53
N SER A 119 3.78 -1.66 -10.49
CA SER A 119 2.77 -2.33 -11.32
C SER A 119 1.38 -1.90 -10.89
N ARG A 120 0.41 -2.12 -11.78
CA ARG A 120 -1.02 -2.08 -11.42
C ARG A 120 -1.28 -2.88 -10.16
N ILE A 121 -2.18 -2.39 -9.31
CA ILE A 121 -2.59 -3.08 -8.09
C ILE A 121 -3.85 -3.90 -8.40
N ASP A 122 -3.85 -5.16 -8.02
CA ASP A 122 -5.02 -6.03 -8.21
C ASP A 122 -5.93 -5.98 -6.99
N LEU A 123 -5.35 -5.97 -5.79
CA LEU A 123 -6.08 -5.99 -4.52
C LEU A 123 -5.51 -4.97 -3.55
N VAL A 124 -6.36 -4.09 -3.04
CA VAL A 124 -6.05 -3.22 -1.90
C VAL A 124 -6.67 -3.83 -0.65
N ILE A 125 -5.84 -4.13 0.35
CA ILE A 125 -6.28 -4.58 1.67
C ILE A 125 -6.08 -3.44 2.68
N ARG A 126 -7.15 -3.05 3.35
CA ARG A 126 -7.14 -1.91 4.29
C ARG A 126 -7.69 -2.30 5.66
N TRP A 127 -6.93 -1.99 6.70
CA TRP A 127 -7.36 -2.15 8.09
C TRP A 127 -8.00 -0.88 8.67
N GLY A 128 -8.61 -1.02 9.84
CA GLY A 128 -9.12 0.07 10.67
C GLY A 128 -10.45 0.69 10.21
N GLY A 129 -11.22 -0.04 9.39
CA GLY A 129 -12.64 0.21 9.07
C GLY A 129 -12.94 1.41 8.18
N ARG A 130 -11.91 2.12 7.70
CA ARG A 130 -12.09 3.29 6.84
C ARG A 130 -12.22 2.85 5.38
N ARG A 131 -13.22 3.36 4.66
CA ARG A 131 -13.53 3.01 3.27
C ARG A 131 -13.19 4.16 2.33
N ARG A 132 -11.89 4.34 2.05
CA ARG A 132 -11.39 5.36 1.10
C ARG A 132 -10.00 5.00 0.62
N LEU A 133 -9.54 5.58 -0.47
CA LEU A 133 -8.18 5.36 -0.99
C LEU A 133 -7.11 6.11 -0.19
N SER A 134 -7.46 7.30 0.33
CA SER A 134 -6.52 8.17 1.08
C SER A 134 -5.26 8.53 0.30
N GLY A 135 -5.36 8.66 -1.01
CA GLY A 135 -4.26 9.08 -1.88
C GLY A 135 -3.31 7.97 -2.34
N LEU A 136 -3.48 6.72 -1.90
CA LEU A 136 -2.68 5.59 -2.39
C LEU A 136 -2.74 5.50 -3.93
N LEU A 137 -1.59 5.65 -4.61
CA LEU A 137 -1.35 5.35 -6.03
C LEU A 137 -2.59 5.35 -6.95
N PRO A 138 -3.25 6.50 -7.18
CA PRO A 138 -4.55 6.53 -7.84
C PRO A 138 -4.57 5.84 -9.20
N VAL A 139 -3.52 6.02 -10.01
CA VAL A 139 -3.40 5.44 -11.35
C VAL A 139 -3.28 3.92 -11.29
N GLN A 140 -2.45 3.38 -10.40
CA GLN A 140 -2.27 1.94 -10.25
C GLN A 140 -3.50 1.26 -9.63
N THR A 141 -4.35 2.02 -8.93
CA THR A 141 -5.54 1.48 -8.24
C THR A 141 -6.87 1.59 -9.00
N VAL A 142 -6.88 2.13 -10.22
CA VAL A 142 -8.12 2.43 -10.99
C VAL A 142 -9.10 1.25 -11.06
N TYR A 143 -8.58 0.04 -11.08
CA TYR A 143 -9.35 -1.19 -11.24
C TYR A 143 -9.02 -2.24 -10.17
N SER A 144 -8.49 -1.78 -9.04
CA SER A 144 -8.22 -2.69 -7.93
C SER A 144 -9.51 -3.05 -7.22
N ASP A 145 -9.59 -4.29 -6.75
CA ASP A 145 -10.57 -4.67 -5.74
C ASP A 145 -10.16 -4.13 -4.37
N PHE A 146 -11.15 -3.78 -3.53
CA PHE A 146 -10.91 -3.24 -2.19
C PHE A 146 -11.50 -4.14 -1.11
N PHE A 147 -10.63 -4.74 -0.31
CA PHE A 147 -11.02 -5.49 0.88
C PHE A 147 -10.74 -4.66 2.14
N VAL A 148 -11.80 -4.37 2.91
CA VAL A 148 -11.71 -3.53 4.11
C VAL A 148 -12.02 -4.35 5.36
N LEU A 149 -11.10 -4.27 6.31
CA LEU A 149 -11.16 -4.91 7.61
C LEU A 149 -11.40 -3.87 8.69
N ASP A 150 -12.31 -4.18 9.62
CA ASP A 150 -12.68 -3.26 10.71
C ASP A 150 -11.67 -3.28 11.87
N ASN A 151 -10.94 -4.38 12.08
CA ASN A 151 -9.88 -4.47 13.09
C ASN A 151 -8.70 -3.55 12.75
N TYR A 152 -7.95 -3.14 13.78
CA TYR A 152 -6.79 -2.27 13.61
C TYR A 152 -5.55 -3.05 13.16
N TRP A 153 -4.69 -2.38 12.40
CA TRP A 153 -3.45 -2.97 11.87
C TRP A 153 -2.55 -3.66 12.92
N PRO A 154 -2.33 -3.12 14.13
CA PRO A 154 -1.56 -3.83 15.15
C PRO A 154 -2.16 -5.16 15.62
N ASP A 155 -3.47 -5.37 15.46
CA ASP A 155 -4.15 -6.63 15.77
C ASP A 155 -4.17 -7.60 14.58
N PHE A 156 -3.33 -7.38 13.56
CA PHE A 156 -3.24 -8.23 12.37
C PHE A 156 -3.10 -9.72 12.72
N LYS A 157 -3.85 -10.54 12.00
CA LYS A 157 -3.73 -11.99 12.02
C LYS A 157 -3.59 -12.53 10.60
N ASP A 158 -2.92 -13.67 10.45
CA ASP A 158 -2.69 -14.28 9.15
C ASP A 158 -4.03 -14.60 8.44
N GLU A 159 -5.08 -14.91 9.21
CA GLU A 159 -6.43 -15.14 8.68
C GLU A 159 -7.03 -13.91 7.98
N ASP A 160 -6.65 -12.69 8.38
CA ASP A 160 -7.12 -11.47 7.72
C ASP A 160 -6.65 -11.43 6.26
N PHE A 161 -5.41 -11.84 6.02
CA PHE A 161 -4.82 -11.92 4.69
C PHE A 161 -5.50 -12.99 3.84
N TYR A 162 -5.67 -14.20 4.37
CA TYR A 162 -6.33 -15.28 3.63
C TYR A 162 -7.80 -14.99 3.33
N LYS A 163 -8.53 -14.34 4.25
CA LYS A 163 -9.90 -13.87 3.98
C LYS A 163 -9.94 -12.90 2.80
N ALA A 164 -8.97 -11.99 2.70
CA ALA A 164 -8.90 -11.07 1.58
C ALA A 164 -8.63 -11.79 0.26
N LEU A 165 -7.76 -12.81 0.25
CA LEU A 165 -7.47 -13.62 -0.93
C LEU A 165 -8.67 -14.47 -1.36
N GLU A 166 -9.35 -15.11 -0.40
CA GLU A 166 -10.56 -15.90 -0.66
C GLU A 166 -11.66 -15.01 -1.21
N TRP A 167 -11.86 -13.82 -0.63
CA TRP A 167 -12.80 -12.84 -1.15
C TRP A 167 -12.43 -12.40 -2.57
N TYR A 168 -11.16 -12.06 -2.83
CA TYR A 168 -10.68 -11.67 -4.16
C TYR A 168 -10.93 -12.76 -5.22
N ASN A 169 -10.69 -14.03 -4.87
CA ASN A 169 -10.92 -15.16 -5.77
C ASN A 169 -12.38 -15.28 -6.26
N ASN A 170 -13.33 -14.73 -5.51
CA ASN A 170 -14.75 -14.73 -5.85
C ASN A 170 -15.22 -13.47 -6.59
N GLN A 171 -14.33 -12.49 -6.83
CA GLN A 171 -14.68 -11.27 -7.57
C GLN A 171 -14.63 -11.50 -9.08
N ASP A 172 -15.43 -10.72 -9.80
CA ASP A 172 -15.41 -10.71 -11.27
C ASP A 172 -14.05 -10.21 -11.79
N VAL A 173 -13.67 -10.66 -12.98
CA VAL A 173 -12.40 -10.33 -13.65
C VAL A 173 -12.58 -9.14 -14.60
N THR A 174 -13.81 -8.67 -14.82
CA THR A 174 -14.11 -7.55 -15.71
C THR A 174 -13.48 -6.24 -15.22
N LEU A 175 -12.87 -5.49 -16.13
CA LEU A 175 -12.28 -4.17 -15.82
C LEU A 175 -13.32 -3.03 -15.88
N GLY A 176 -14.60 -3.33 -15.76
CA GLY A 176 -15.65 -2.36 -16.08
C GLY A 176 -17.08 -2.77 -15.75
N GLY A 177 -17.28 -3.77 -14.87
CA GLY A 177 -18.59 -4.35 -14.59
C GLY A 177 -19.09 -5.29 -15.68
#